data_AF-A0AAE9JKT0-F1
#
_entry.id   AF-A0AAE9JKT0-F1
#
_cell.length_a   1.000
_cell.length_b   1.000
_cell.length_c   1.000
_cell.angle_alpha   90.00
_cell.angle_beta   90.00
_cell.angle_gamma   90.00
#
_symmetry.space_group_name_H-M   'P 1'
#
loop_
_entity.id
_entity.type
_entity.pdbx_description
1 polymer ?
#
loop_
_entity_poly.entity_id
_entity_poly.type
_entity_poly.pdbx_seq_one_letter_code
_entity_poly.pdbx_strand_id
1 'polypeptide(L)'
;MKVQEDCKTDGYCKRRLTGGGICCSKDVRDKVESDYAPVCGKGRIALIVKNDGNEILLIGKNCDSNFCPKESKCTMGNYFATCCKKV
;
A
#
# COMPACT_ATOMS: atom_id res chain seq x y z
N MET A 1 -9.27 3.70 -27.32
CA MET A 1 -8.14 3.58 -26.38
C MET A 1 -8.20 4.79 -25.46
N LYS A 2 -8.38 4.63 -24.15
CA LYS A 2 -8.51 5.79 -23.23
C LYS A 2 -7.14 6.44 -23.03
N VAL A 3 -7.03 7.73 -23.33
CA VAL A 3 -5.85 8.54 -23.06
C VAL A 3 -6.03 9.34 -21.76
N GLN A 4 -4.98 10.01 -21.27
CA GLN A 4 -5.06 10.75 -20.00
C GLN A 4 -6.14 11.84 -20.02
N GLU A 5 -6.41 12.44 -21.19
CA GLU A 5 -7.46 13.45 -21.38
C GLU A 5 -8.88 12.90 -21.34
N ASP A 6 -9.07 11.59 -21.56
CA ASP A 6 -10.38 10.93 -21.37
C ASP A 6 -10.72 10.73 -19.88
N CYS A 7 -9.71 10.80 -19.01
CA CYS A 7 -9.89 10.59 -17.59
C CYS A 7 -10.26 11.91 -16.92
N LYS A 8 -11.10 11.85 -15.88
CA LYS A 8 -11.43 13.02 -15.05
C LYS A 8 -10.15 13.73 -14.61
N THR A 9 -10.22 15.03 -14.33
CA THR A 9 -9.07 15.87 -13.94
C THR A 9 -8.25 15.29 -12.77
N ASP A 10 -8.93 14.60 -11.86
CA ASP A 10 -8.33 13.90 -10.71
C ASP A 10 -7.92 12.44 -10.99
N GLY A 11 -8.17 11.94 -12.19
CA GLY A 11 -7.79 10.61 -12.63
C GLY A 11 -6.44 10.55 -13.33
N TYR A 12 -5.85 9.37 -13.39
CA TYR A 12 -4.72 9.04 -14.26
C TYR A 12 -5.07 7.82 -15.12
N CYS A 13 -4.53 7.79 -16.34
CA CYS A 13 -4.71 6.65 -17.23
C CYS A 13 -3.63 5.59 -16.95
N LYS A 14 -4.01 4.46 -16.36
CA LYS A 14 -3.14 3.30 -16.22
C LYS A 14 -3.19 2.47 -17.50
N ARG A 15 -2.14 2.57 -18.32
CA ARG A 15 -1.98 1.74 -19.53
C ARG A 15 -1.86 0.26 -19.16
N ARG A 16 -2.61 -0.60 -19.86
CA ARG A 16 -2.48 -2.05 -19.78
C ARG A 16 -1.60 -2.57 -20.92
N LEU A 17 -0.88 -3.66 -20.66
CA LEU A 17 0.03 -4.32 -21.62
C LEU A 17 -0.69 -4.81 -22.89
N THR A 18 -1.97 -5.19 -22.78
CA THR A 18 -2.77 -5.75 -23.89
C THR A 18 -3.43 -4.69 -24.79
N GLY A 19 -3.00 -3.42 -24.70
CA GLY A 19 -3.63 -2.31 -25.41
C GLY A 19 -4.87 -1.78 -24.67
N GLY A 20 -5.02 -0.45 -24.61
CA GLY A 20 -6.06 0.20 -23.80
C GLY A 20 -5.56 0.65 -22.41
N GLY A 21 -6.11 1.76 -21.93
CA GLY A 21 -5.89 2.26 -20.58
C GLY A 21 -7.18 2.28 -19.77
N ILE A 22 -7.06 2.19 -18.45
CA ILE A 22 -8.19 2.40 -17.52
C ILE A 22 -7.97 3.71 -16.76
N CYS A 23 -9.05 4.45 -16.51
CA CYS A 23 -8.97 5.61 -15.63
C CYS A 23 -8.98 5.14 -14.18
N CYS A 24 -7.94 5.52 -13.44
CA CYS A 24 -7.80 5.29 -12.01
C CYS A 24 -7.79 6.63 -11.28
N SER A 25 -8.31 6.72 -10.06
CA SER A 25 -8.24 7.96 -9.27
C SER A 25 -6.84 8.17 -8.70
N LYS A 26 -6.32 9.40 -8.76
CA LYS A 26 -5.04 9.76 -8.13
C LYS A 26 -5.14 9.67 -6.61
N ASP A 27 -6.22 10.18 -6.02
CA ASP A 27 -6.52 10.04 -4.58
C ASP A 27 -6.35 8.60 -4.05
N VAL A 28 -6.87 7.62 -4.79
CA VAL A 28 -6.78 6.21 -4.39
C VAL A 28 -5.34 5.71 -4.49
N ARG A 29 -4.62 6.13 -5.53
CA ARG A 29 -3.20 5.79 -5.70
C ARG A 29 -2.36 6.37 -4.57
N ASP A 30 -2.50 7.65 -4.25
CA ASP A 30 -1.76 8.31 -3.16
C ASP A 30 -2.03 7.64 -1.81
N LYS A 31 -3.28 7.27 -1.53
CA LYS A 31 -3.64 6.51 -0.32
C LYS A 31 -3.01 5.13 -0.28
N VAL A 32 -3.00 4.40 -1.41
CA VAL A 32 -2.33 3.10 -1.50
C VAL A 32 -0.83 3.26 -1.32
N GLU A 33 -0.18 4.21 -2.00
CA GLU A 33 1.25 4.48 -1.83
C GLU A 33 1.60 4.86 -0.40
N SER A 34 0.76 5.67 0.27
CA SER A 34 0.90 6.01 1.69
C SER A 34 0.82 4.79 2.60
N ASP A 35 -0.05 3.82 2.29
CA ASP A 35 -0.17 2.58 3.06
C ASP A 35 1.04 1.65 2.85
N TYR A 36 1.69 1.69 1.68
CA TYR A 36 2.94 0.99 1.40
C TYR A 36 4.19 1.70 1.97
N ALA A 37 4.05 2.95 2.44
CA ALA A 37 5.09 3.72 3.13
C ALA A 37 4.65 4.16 4.54
N PRO A 38 4.29 3.21 5.43
CA PRO A 38 3.70 3.53 6.73
C PRO A 38 4.72 4.12 7.70
N VAL A 39 4.33 5.22 8.38
CA VAL A 39 5.16 5.89 9.38
C VAL A 39 4.88 5.31 10.77
N CYS A 40 5.78 4.46 11.26
CA CYS A 40 5.60 3.74 12.53
C CYS A 40 5.89 4.56 13.81
N GLY A 41 6.22 5.84 13.70
CA GLY A 41 6.53 6.73 14.83
C GLY A 41 7.92 6.50 15.43
N LYS A 42 8.26 7.25 16.49
CA LYS A 42 9.62 7.23 17.08
C LYS A 42 9.98 5.83 17.63
N GLY A 43 11.08 5.27 17.11
CA GLY A 43 11.64 3.99 17.58
C GLY A 43 10.89 2.74 17.11
N ARG A 44 10.07 2.86 16.05
CA ARG A 44 9.42 1.71 15.42
C ARG A 44 9.59 1.80 13.91
N ILE A 45 9.76 0.66 13.28
CA ILE A 45 9.84 0.52 11.83
C ILE A 45 8.73 -0.39 11.34
N ALA A 46 8.35 -0.20 10.08
CA ALA A 46 7.43 -1.11 9.41
C ALA A 46 8.07 -2.50 9.33
N LEU A 47 7.29 -3.54 9.62
CA LEU A 47 7.79 -4.91 9.65
C LEU A 47 8.04 -5.39 8.22
N ILE A 48 9.30 -5.54 7.87
CA ILE A 48 9.73 -6.10 6.58
C ILE A 48 10.10 -7.56 6.82
N VAL A 49 9.53 -8.46 6.03
CA VAL A 49 9.84 -9.89 6.03
C VAL A 49 10.62 -10.26 4.78
N LYS A 50 11.55 -11.20 4.91
CA LYS A 50 12.27 -11.75 3.76
C LYS A 50 11.44 -12.88 3.15
N ASN A 51 10.99 -12.69 1.93
CA ASN A 51 10.32 -13.73 1.15
C ASN A 51 11.17 -14.03 -0.10
N ASP A 52 11.74 -15.23 -0.16
CA ASP A 52 12.56 -15.69 -1.28
C ASP A 52 13.71 -14.71 -1.63
N GLY A 53 14.42 -14.23 -0.60
CA GLY A 53 15.51 -13.26 -0.75
C GLY A 53 15.07 -11.80 -0.95
N ASN A 54 13.78 -11.55 -1.20
CA ASN A 54 13.23 -10.20 -1.35
C ASN A 54 12.70 -9.67 -0.02
N GLU A 55 13.02 -8.42 0.29
CA GLU A 55 12.47 -7.70 1.43
C GLU A 55 11.08 -7.17 1.07
N ILE A 56 10.03 -7.76 1.64
CA ILE A 56 8.65 -7.34 1.43
C ILE A 56 8.07 -6.74 2.71
N LEU A 57 7.33 -5.65 2.57
CA LEU A 57 6.60 -5.05 3.68
C LEU A 57 5.43 -5.97 4.07
N LEU A 58 5.33 -6.33 5.35
CA LEU A 58 4.23 -7.12 5.86
C LEU A 58 2.99 -6.23 6.04
N ILE A 59 2.12 -6.29 5.04
CA ILE A 59 0.81 -5.64 5.04
C ILE A 59 -0.31 -6.69 5.09
N GLY A 60 -1.39 -6.35 5.78
CA GLY A 60 -2.62 -7.13 5.84
C GLY A 60 -3.81 -6.30 5.40
N LYS A 61 -4.98 -6.93 5.19
CA LYS A 61 -6.21 -6.20 4.89
C LYS A 61 -6.75 -5.46 6.12
N ASN A 62 -6.65 -6.07 7.30
CA ASN A 62 -7.15 -5.55 8.56
C ASN A 62 -6.35 -6.08 9.74
N CYS A 63 -6.38 -5.34 10.86
CA CYS A 63 -5.71 -5.76 12.09
C CYS A 63 -6.39 -6.93 12.78
N ASP A 64 -7.69 -7.17 12.51
CA ASP A 64 -8.45 -8.29 13.06
C ASP A 64 -7.91 -9.66 12.64
N SER A 65 -7.21 -9.74 11.50
CA SER A 65 -6.61 -10.99 11.02
C SER A 65 -5.41 -11.46 11.86
N ASN A 66 -4.99 -10.71 12.91
CA ASN A 66 -3.87 -11.06 13.80
C ASN A 66 -2.59 -11.51 13.05
N PHE A 67 -2.34 -10.92 11.89
CA PHE A 67 -1.16 -11.25 11.06
C PHE A 67 0.14 -10.63 11.62
N CYS A 68 0.03 -9.66 12.54
CA CYS A 68 1.19 -9.08 13.20
C CYS A 68 1.74 -10.01 14.29
N PRO A 69 3.06 -10.23 14.36
CA PRO A 69 3.67 -11.01 15.43
C PRO A 69 3.55 -10.31 16.80
N LYS A 70 3.69 -11.08 17.89
CA LYS A 70 3.41 -10.66 19.29
C LYS A 70 4.09 -9.38 19.79
N GLU A 71 5.13 -8.90 19.11
CA GLU A 71 5.88 -7.67 19.48
C GLU A 71 5.68 -6.53 18.49
N SER A 72 4.76 -6.67 17.53
CA SER A 72 4.44 -5.65 16.54
C SER A 72 3.07 -5.05 16.81
N LYS A 73 2.97 -3.73 16.68
CA LYS A 73 1.71 -3.00 16.77
C LYS A 73 1.07 -2.91 15.39
N CYS A 74 -0.15 -3.42 15.25
CA CYS A 74 -0.91 -3.22 14.02
C CYS A 74 -1.41 -1.78 13.93
N THR A 75 -1.25 -1.17 12.75
CA THR A 75 -1.74 0.17 12.43
C THR A 75 -2.54 0.08 11.14
N MET A 76 -3.82 0.48 11.19
CA MET A 76 -4.66 0.55 10.00
C MET A 76 -4.34 1.81 9.21
N GLY A 77 -4.00 1.66 7.93
CA GLY A 77 -3.91 2.74 6.96
C GLY A 77 -5.26 3.05 6.32
N ASN A 78 -5.24 3.51 5.08
CA ASN A 78 -6.43 3.84 4.30
C ASN A 78 -7.16 2.60 3.77
N TYR A 79 -6.40 1.60 3.33
CA TYR A 79 -6.83 0.37 2.68
C TYR A 79 -6.16 -0.87 3.28
N PHE A 80 -4.91 -0.73 3.71
CA PHE A 80 -4.12 -1.83 4.26
C PHE A 80 -3.70 -1.54 5.69
N ALA A 81 -3.63 -2.59 6.49
CA ALA A 81 -3.02 -2.59 7.80
C ALA A 81 -1.53 -2.91 7.68
N THR A 82 -0.70 -2.23 8.45
CA THR A 82 0.73 -2.53 8.59
C THR A 82 1.07 -2.94 10.00
N CYS A 83 2.03 -3.85 10.15
CA CYS A 83 2.67 -4.13 11.43
C CYS A 83 3.88 -3.23 11.66
N CYS A 84 3.88 -2.49 12.77
CA CYS A 84 5.01 -1.70 13.22
C CYS A 84 5.77 -2.45 14.33
N LYS A 85 7.01 -2.85 14.07
CA LYS A 85 7.88 -3.50 15.04
C LYS A 85 8.75 -2.46 15.74
N LYS A 86 8.97 -2.63 17.05
CA LYS A 86 9.94 -1.83 17.80
C LYS A 86 11.36 -2.23 17.40
N VAL A 87 12.19 -1.23 17.09
CA VAL A 87 13.64 -1.42 16.84
C VAL A 87 14.41 -1.35 18.14
#